data_AF-A0A5C5TEJ7-F1
#
_entry.id   AF-A0A5C5TEJ7-F1
#
_cell.length_a   1.000
_cell.length_b   1.000
_cell.length_c   1.000
_cell.angle_alpha   90.00
_cell.angle_beta   90.00
_cell.angle_gamma   90.00
#
_symmetry.space_group_name_H-M   'P 1'
#
loop_
_entity.id
_entity.type
_entity.pdbx_description
1 polymer ?
#
loop_
_entity_poly.entity_id
_entity_poly.type
_entity_poly.pdbx_seq_one_letter_code
_entity_poly.pdbx_strand_id
1 'polypeptide(L)'
;MAEIRPSAAHAQHTGGGTGMPVAGDGFATGHGHAHMAPTPPAHSADARKVVEVARHWVGRDFHPGQEAQCAAFVRAVFQEAHVPIGNARRPTDRGLLPNPDDLGPGYADSFAGDDVGAKISRTDVRPGDVVMYLNTYGNFRPGVITHVGIYVGDGHIVHRPTRSRPVSLDSIDLFHIGEIRRPSAYKMRIVHSTGSAKCFVHDREAAAFINGAKASIADIHIQVRNGHVEATVNGRRVDPVSLSLQLFY
;
A
#
# COMPACT_ATOMS: atom_id res chain seq x y z
N MET A 1 4.72 -35.25 45.35
CA MET A 1 5.29 -36.61 45.43
C MET A 1 4.43 -37.54 44.60
N ALA A 2 4.93 -37.93 43.43
CA ALA A 2 4.60 -39.14 42.68
C ALA A 2 5.49 -39.11 41.41
N GLU A 3 6.74 -39.54 41.59
CA GLU A 3 7.56 -40.07 40.49
C GLU A 3 6.98 -41.43 40.09
N ILE A 4 6.96 -41.77 38.79
CA ILE A 4 7.58 -42.97 38.18
C ILE A 4 7.79 -42.68 36.67
N ARG A 5 9.05 -42.70 36.22
CA ARG A 5 9.51 -42.78 34.80
C ARG A 5 9.75 -44.28 34.43
N PRO A 6 10.39 -44.61 33.29
CA PRO A 6 9.93 -44.66 31.91
C PRO A 6 10.06 -46.11 31.33
N SER A 7 9.73 -46.35 30.05
CA SER A 7 10.28 -47.51 29.34
C SER A 7 10.52 -47.23 27.86
N ALA A 8 11.71 -47.59 27.42
CA ALA A 8 12.25 -47.52 26.06
C ALA A 8 12.06 -48.86 25.32
N ALA A 9 12.19 -48.83 23.98
CA ALA A 9 12.91 -49.80 23.12
C ALA A 9 12.31 -49.76 21.69
N HIS A 10 13.07 -49.38 20.65
CA HIS A 10 14.08 -50.13 19.89
C HIS A 10 13.48 -50.90 18.69
N ALA A 11 13.87 -50.52 17.47
CA ALA A 11 14.19 -51.43 16.38
C ALA A 11 14.84 -50.66 15.21
N GLN A 12 16.14 -50.89 15.05
CA GLN A 12 16.89 -50.66 13.82
C GLN A 12 16.59 -51.82 12.85
N HIS A 13 16.57 -51.57 11.54
CA HIS A 13 17.01 -52.60 10.59
C HIS A 13 17.80 -51.99 9.43
N THR A 14 19.01 -52.51 9.34
CA THR A 14 20.07 -52.42 8.33
C THR A 14 19.67 -52.94 6.95
N GLY A 15 20.34 -52.43 5.90
CA GLY A 15 20.42 -53.11 4.60
C GLY A 15 21.19 -52.31 3.56
N GLY A 16 22.52 -52.42 3.56
CA GLY A 16 23.39 -51.91 2.50
C GLY A 16 23.50 -52.85 1.30
N GLY A 17 23.82 -52.28 0.14
CA GLY A 17 24.12 -53.02 -1.09
C GLY A 17 24.74 -52.09 -2.14
N THR A 18 25.98 -52.36 -2.48
CA THR A 18 26.96 -51.60 -3.28
C THR A 18 26.78 -51.73 -4.80
N GLY A 19 27.11 -50.68 -5.56
CA GLY A 19 27.39 -50.75 -7.01
C GLY A 19 27.73 -49.39 -7.64
N MET A 20 29.02 -49.15 -7.92
CA MET A 20 29.56 -48.04 -8.74
C MET A 20 29.61 -48.45 -10.25
N PRO A 21 30.10 -47.62 -11.19
CA PRO A 21 29.52 -46.38 -11.73
C PRO A 21 29.39 -46.46 -13.28
N VAL A 22 28.58 -45.58 -13.90
CA VAL A 22 28.72 -45.28 -15.34
C VAL A 22 28.63 -43.77 -15.57
N ALA A 23 29.67 -43.24 -16.21
CA ALA A 23 29.74 -41.88 -16.70
C ALA A 23 28.81 -41.71 -17.92
N GLY A 24 28.21 -40.54 -18.03
CA GLY A 24 27.42 -40.12 -19.19
C GLY A 24 27.23 -38.61 -19.15
N ASP A 25 28.09 -37.92 -19.89
CA ASP A 25 27.99 -36.48 -20.16
C ASP A 25 26.64 -36.14 -20.82
N GLY A 26 26.01 -35.05 -20.37
CA GLY A 26 24.71 -34.63 -20.88
C GLY A 26 24.35 -33.21 -20.45
N PHE A 27 24.88 -32.23 -21.18
CA PHE A 27 24.42 -30.84 -21.21
C PHE A 27 22.90 -30.77 -21.46
N ALA A 28 22.14 -30.15 -20.55
CA ALA A 28 20.85 -29.53 -20.88
C ALA A 28 20.47 -28.47 -19.83
N THR A 29 20.72 -27.23 -20.21
CA THR A 29 20.25 -26.00 -19.59
C THR A 29 18.72 -25.94 -19.55
N GLY A 30 18.12 -26.30 -18.41
CA GLY A 30 16.71 -26.01 -18.10
C GLY A 30 16.59 -24.68 -17.36
N HIS A 31 16.54 -23.57 -18.08
CA HIS A 31 16.14 -22.28 -17.50
C HIS A 31 14.63 -22.32 -17.25
N GLY A 32 14.24 -22.87 -16.10
CA GLY A 32 12.91 -22.65 -15.55
C GLY A 32 12.80 -21.17 -15.21
N HIS A 33 12.22 -20.38 -16.11
CA HIS A 33 11.73 -19.04 -15.77
C HIS A 33 10.62 -19.22 -14.74
N ALA A 34 11.01 -19.20 -13.46
CA ALA A 34 10.08 -18.98 -12.38
C ALA A 34 9.30 -17.71 -12.74
N HIS A 35 8.02 -17.87 -13.02
CA HIS A 35 7.07 -16.77 -13.09
C HIS A 35 7.06 -16.15 -11.69
N MET A 36 7.97 -15.20 -11.43
CA MET A 36 7.91 -14.36 -10.25
C MET A 36 6.56 -13.66 -10.31
N ALA A 37 5.70 -13.96 -9.33
CA ALA A 37 4.50 -13.19 -9.08
C ALA A 37 4.89 -11.70 -9.04
N PRO A 38 4.08 -10.80 -9.63
CA PRO A 38 4.42 -9.39 -9.68
C PRO A 38 4.69 -8.88 -8.26
N THR A 39 5.89 -8.34 -8.04
CA THR A 39 6.26 -7.66 -6.79
C THR A 39 5.19 -6.62 -6.47
N PRO A 40 4.61 -6.60 -5.26
CA PRO A 40 3.60 -5.62 -4.89
C PRO A 40 4.12 -4.20 -5.17
N PRO A 41 3.30 -3.29 -5.74
CA PRO A 41 3.72 -1.92 -6.04
C PRO A 41 4.41 -1.29 -4.83
N ALA A 42 5.57 -0.69 -5.06
CA ALA A 42 6.38 -0.05 -4.03
C ALA A 42 5.52 0.95 -3.23
N HIS A 43 5.71 0.90 -1.92
CA HIS A 43 5.02 1.75 -0.94
C HIS A 43 5.29 3.24 -1.23
N SER A 44 4.28 4.11 -1.18
CA SER A 44 4.50 5.54 -1.45
C SER A 44 5.40 6.17 -0.39
N ALA A 45 6.19 7.18 -0.74
CA ALA A 45 7.02 7.89 0.24
C ALA A 45 6.17 8.52 1.36
N ASP A 46 4.99 9.01 1.02
CA ASP A 46 4.06 9.60 1.99
C ASP A 46 3.44 8.57 2.93
N ALA A 47 3.14 7.36 2.44
CA ALA A 47 2.67 6.28 3.30
C ALA A 47 3.75 5.85 4.31
N ARG A 48 5.04 5.85 3.92
CA ARG A 48 6.15 5.61 4.87
C ARG A 48 6.21 6.66 5.98
N LYS A 49 6.11 7.96 5.63
CA LYS A 49 6.11 9.05 6.62
C LYS A 49 4.96 8.89 7.63
N VAL A 50 3.76 8.59 7.13
CA VAL A 50 2.57 8.39 7.99
C VAL A 50 2.79 7.23 8.96
N VAL A 51 3.36 6.12 8.49
CA VAL A 51 3.66 4.95 9.34
C VAL A 51 4.72 5.27 10.39
N GLU A 52 5.78 5.98 10.00
CA GLU A 52 6.85 6.40 10.90
C GLU A 52 6.32 7.28 12.04
N VAL A 53 5.57 8.33 11.68
CA VAL A 53 4.92 9.22 12.65
C VAL A 53 3.97 8.44 13.56
N ALA A 54 3.10 7.60 12.99
CA ALA A 54 2.19 6.78 13.78
C ALA A 54 2.95 5.92 14.82
N ARG A 55 4.02 5.24 14.41
CA ARG A 55 4.84 4.41 15.31
C ARG A 55 5.51 5.23 16.41
N HIS A 56 5.94 6.47 16.13
CA HIS A 56 6.51 7.35 17.15
C HIS A 56 5.53 7.73 18.26
N TRP A 57 4.22 7.69 18.00
CA TRP A 57 3.20 7.98 18.99
C TRP A 57 2.89 6.80 19.92
N VAL A 58 3.27 5.57 19.59
CA VAL A 58 2.96 4.38 20.42
C VAL A 58 3.48 4.57 21.85
N GLY A 59 2.58 4.38 22.83
CA GLY A 59 2.84 4.55 24.26
C GLY A 59 2.76 5.99 24.76
N ARG A 60 2.52 6.99 23.89
CA ARG A 60 2.36 8.40 24.29
C ARG A 60 0.90 8.79 24.44
N ASP A 61 0.64 9.77 25.30
CA ASP A 61 -0.70 10.33 25.46
C ASP A 61 -1.05 11.28 24.31
N PHE A 62 -2.26 11.11 23.77
CA PHE A 62 -2.88 12.06 22.84
C PHE A 62 -4.19 12.56 23.44
N HIS A 63 -4.23 13.87 23.74
CA HIS A 63 -5.32 14.53 24.46
C HIS A 63 -5.78 13.75 25.72
N PRO A 64 -4.91 13.66 26.75
CA PRO A 64 -5.25 12.93 27.96
C PRO A 64 -6.49 13.53 28.64
N GLY A 65 -7.36 12.67 29.17
CA GLY A 65 -8.62 13.04 29.81
C GLY A 65 -9.81 13.18 28.87
N GLN A 66 -9.61 13.18 27.55
CA GLN A 66 -10.71 13.23 26.57
C GLN A 66 -11.09 11.81 26.12
N GLU A 67 -12.31 11.59 25.63
CA GLU A 67 -12.71 10.31 25.02
C GLU A 67 -12.90 10.48 23.50
N ALA A 68 -13.00 9.35 22.78
CA ALA A 68 -13.32 9.31 21.35
C ALA A 68 -12.40 10.16 20.44
N GLN A 69 -11.10 10.20 20.73
CA GLN A 69 -10.12 11.01 19.96
C GLN A 69 -9.47 10.26 18.79
N CYS A 70 -10.02 9.13 18.34
CA CYS A 70 -9.39 8.29 17.31
C CYS A 70 -9.20 9.03 15.97
N ALA A 71 -10.23 9.70 15.47
CA ALA A 71 -10.15 10.46 14.22
C ALA A 71 -9.23 11.68 14.35
N ALA A 72 -9.32 12.40 15.47
CA ALA A 72 -8.43 13.53 15.75
C ALA A 72 -6.95 13.10 15.76
N PHE A 73 -6.64 11.95 16.38
CA PHE A 73 -5.31 11.38 16.37
C PHE A 73 -4.83 11.02 14.96
N VAL A 74 -5.65 10.32 14.17
CA VAL A 74 -5.27 9.97 12.79
C VAL A 74 -4.99 11.24 11.99
N ARG A 75 -5.81 12.28 12.09
CA ARG A 75 -5.56 13.56 11.41
C ARG A 75 -4.26 14.23 11.87
N ALA A 76 -3.96 14.20 13.16
CA ALA A 76 -2.71 14.74 13.69
C ALA A 76 -1.48 14.01 13.11
N VAL A 77 -1.53 12.68 13.00
CA VAL A 77 -0.45 11.90 12.36
C VAL A 77 -0.24 12.31 10.90
N PHE A 78 -1.33 12.44 10.12
CA PHE A 78 -1.22 12.89 8.72
C PHE A 78 -0.68 14.32 8.60
N GLN A 79 -1.11 15.22 9.50
CA GLN A 79 -0.63 16.59 9.57
C GLN A 79 0.87 16.66 9.88
N GLU A 80 1.34 15.92 10.90
CA GLU A 80 2.75 15.84 11.30
C GLU A 80 3.62 15.17 10.22
N ALA A 81 3.08 14.18 9.50
CA ALA A 81 3.74 13.58 8.34
C ALA A 81 3.78 14.50 7.10
N HIS A 82 3.15 15.68 7.18
CA HIS A 82 2.94 16.61 6.06
C HIS A 82 2.26 15.96 4.85
N VAL A 83 1.29 15.08 5.11
CA VAL A 83 0.50 14.39 4.09
C VAL A 83 -0.96 14.85 4.18
N PRO A 84 -1.56 15.37 3.09
CA PRO A 84 -2.95 15.78 3.13
C PRO A 84 -3.88 14.56 3.28
N ILE A 85 -4.93 14.71 4.07
CA ILE A 85 -6.02 13.73 4.19
C ILE A 85 -7.37 14.45 4.18
N GLY A 86 -8.27 14.00 3.31
CA GLY A 86 -9.57 14.63 3.11
C GLY A 86 -10.56 14.38 4.25
N ASN A 87 -11.75 14.95 4.10
CA ASN A 87 -12.94 14.63 4.88
C ASN A 87 -14.02 14.13 3.91
N ALA A 88 -14.57 12.94 4.17
CA ALA A 88 -15.57 12.32 3.33
C ALA A 88 -16.84 13.18 3.30
N ARG A 89 -17.22 13.67 2.11
CA ARG A 89 -18.48 14.41 1.94
C ARG A 89 -19.72 13.51 1.97
N ARG A 90 -19.52 12.22 1.67
CA ARG A 90 -20.57 11.20 1.62
C ARG A 90 -19.99 9.88 2.16
N PRO A 91 -19.88 9.75 3.50
CA PRO A 91 -19.38 8.50 4.09
C PRO A 91 -20.31 7.33 3.77
N THR A 92 -19.75 6.12 3.67
CA THR A 92 -20.49 4.93 3.24
C THR A 92 -21.65 4.55 4.15
N ASP A 93 -21.55 4.85 5.44
CA ASP A 93 -22.55 4.54 6.47
C ASP A 93 -23.48 5.72 6.77
N ARG A 94 -23.45 6.81 5.99
CA ARG A 94 -24.29 8.01 6.19
C ARG A 94 -25.77 7.68 6.42
N GLY A 95 -26.33 6.70 5.70
CA GLY A 95 -27.74 6.28 5.85
C GLY A 95 -28.06 5.53 7.15
N LEU A 96 -27.06 5.24 7.96
CA LEU A 96 -27.18 4.58 9.26
C LEU A 96 -27.06 5.55 10.44
N LEU A 97 -26.60 6.79 10.19
CA LEU A 97 -26.44 7.81 11.23
C LEU A 97 -27.81 8.32 11.71
N PRO A 98 -27.95 8.64 13.02
CA PRO A 98 -29.17 9.28 13.55
C PRO A 98 -29.45 10.63 12.89
N ASN A 99 -28.39 11.39 12.59
CA ASN A 99 -28.45 12.62 11.82
C ASN A 99 -27.41 12.56 10.70
N PRO A 100 -27.81 12.28 9.44
CA PRO A 100 -26.89 12.11 8.31
C PRO A 100 -26.18 13.40 7.88
N ASP A 101 -26.55 14.55 8.45
CA ASP A 101 -25.94 15.84 8.18
C ASP A 101 -24.97 16.28 9.29
N ASP A 102 -24.92 15.56 10.42
CA ASP A 102 -23.93 15.76 11.48
C ASP A 102 -22.63 15.02 11.14
N LEU A 103 -21.97 15.49 10.07
CA LEU A 103 -20.69 14.98 9.60
C LEU A 103 -19.58 15.95 10.00
N GLY A 104 -18.41 15.41 10.33
CA GLY A 104 -17.33 16.23 10.84
C GLY A 104 -16.00 15.47 10.93
N PRO A 105 -14.86 16.19 10.90
CA PRO A 105 -13.53 15.58 10.89
C PRO A 105 -13.19 14.79 12.15
N GLY A 106 -13.97 14.97 13.23
CA GLY A 106 -13.82 14.24 14.50
C GLY A 106 -14.49 12.87 14.52
N TYR A 107 -15.29 12.52 13.52
CA TYR A 107 -15.91 11.21 13.40
C TYR A 107 -15.05 10.24 12.59
N ALA A 108 -15.10 8.95 12.92
CA ALA A 108 -14.31 7.93 12.25
C ALA A 108 -14.77 7.67 10.80
N ASP A 109 -16.06 7.83 10.52
CA ASP A 109 -16.65 7.73 9.18
C ASP A 109 -16.17 8.86 8.25
N SER A 110 -15.59 9.95 8.79
CA SER A 110 -14.99 11.03 8.01
C SER A 110 -13.85 10.60 7.07
N PHE A 111 -13.37 9.37 7.19
CA PHE A 111 -12.40 8.75 6.27
C PHE A 111 -13.06 7.82 5.23
N ALA A 112 -14.33 7.46 5.40
CA ALA A 112 -15.05 6.44 4.64
C ALA A 112 -15.65 6.95 3.32
N GLY A 113 -14.86 7.71 2.54
CA GLY A 113 -15.32 8.35 1.30
C GLY A 113 -14.38 8.12 0.12
N ASP A 114 -14.94 8.03 -1.09
CA ASP A 114 -14.15 7.91 -2.32
C ASP A 114 -13.30 9.15 -2.61
N ASP A 115 -13.71 10.31 -2.09
CA ASP A 115 -12.94 11.55 -2.13
C ASP A 115 -11.77 11.58 -1.15
N VAL A 116 -11.78 10.72 -0.13
CA VAL A 116 -10.65 10.54 0.81
C VAL A 116 -9.63 9.56 0.22
N GLY A 117 -10.09 8.45 -0.34
CA GLY A 117 -9.20 7.39 -0.82
C GLY A 117 -9.89 6.21 -1.49
N ALA A 118 -9.09 5.39 -2.17
CA ALA A 118 -9.57 4.16 -2.78
C ALA A 118 -9.93 3.15 -1.69
N LYS A 119 -11.06 2.44 -1.86
CA LYS A 119 -11.44 1.32 -1.00
C LYS A 119 -10.51 0.15 -1.23
N ILE A 120 -10.02 -0.46 -0.14
CA ILE A 120 -9.04 -1.56 -0.17
C ILE A 120 -9.63 -2.80 0.49
N SER A 121 -9.30 -3.97 -0.04
CA SER A 121 -9.66 -5.25 0.56
C SER A 121 -8.73 -5.59 1.74
N ARG A 122 -9.18 -6.45 2.66
CA ARG A 122 -8.34 -6.90 3.79
C ARG A 122 -7.05 -7.61 3.35
N THR A 123 -7.06 -8.25 2.17
CA THR A 123 -5.89 -8.95 1.60
C THR A 123 -4.93 -8.00 0.88
N ASP A 124 -5.39 -6.83 0.45
CA ASP A 124 -4.59 -5.82 -0.27
C ASP A 124 -4.11 -4.67 0.62
N VAL A 125 -4.41 -4.73 1.92
CA VAL A 125 -4.03 -3.71 2.90
C VAL A 125 -2.51 -3.58 2.98
N ARG A 126 -2.04 -2.33 3.00
CA ARG A 126 -0.61 -1.99 3.08
C ARG A 126 -0.40 -0.93 4.15
N PRO A 127 0.80 -0.84 4.75
CA PRO A 127 1.07 0.17 5.77
C PRO A 127 0.65 1.59 5.30
N GLY A 128 0.18 2.44 6.20
CA GLY A 128 -0.37 3.76 5.87
C GLY A 128 -1.83 3.76 5.40
N ASP A 129 -2.41 2.61 5.05
CA ASP A 129 -3.86 2.54 4.83
C ASP A 129 -4.62 2.84 6.14
N VAL A 130 -5.75 3.53 6.02
CA VAL A 130 -6.62 3.89 7.14
C VAL A 130 -7.67 2.79 7.31
N VAL A 131 -7.78 2.24 8.52
CA VAL A 131 -8.68 1.13 8.84
C VAL A 131 -9.76 1.64 9.80
N MET A 132 -11.02 1.42 9.43
CA MET A 132 -12.20 1.87 10.17
C MET A 132 -13.01 0.68 10.69
N TYR A 133 -13.63 0.84 11.84
CA TYR A 133 -14.26 -0.22 12.61
C TYR A 133 -15.70 0.09 13.00
N LEU A 134 -16.54 -0.95 13.00
CA LEU A 134 -17.96 -0.84 13.26
C LEU A 134 -18.29 -0.95 14.74
N ASN A 135 -19.25 -0.13 15.21
CA ASN A 135 -19.93 -0.24 16.51
C ASN A 135 -19.03 -0.56 17.72
N THR A 136 -17.86 0.08 17.81
CA THR A 136 -16.88 -0.10 18.90
C THR A 136 -17.25 0.67 20.16
N TYR A 137 -18.09 1.72 20.04
CA TYR A 137 -18.65 2.49 21.14
C TYR A 137 -19.90 3.24 20.71
N GLY A 138 -20.56 3.87 21.69
CA GLY A 138 -21.82 4.58 21.49
C GLY A 138 -23.00 3.65 21.27
N ASN A 139 -24.20 4.21 21.23
CA ASN A 139 -25.44 3.48 20.99
C ASN A 139 -25.95 3.77 19.56
N PHE A 140 -25.19 3.31 18.57
CA PHE A 140 -25.50 3.50 17.15
C PHE A 140 -26.14 2.26 16.53
N ARG A 141 -26.81 2.44 15.38
CA ARG A 141 -27.33 1.32 14.58
C ARG A 141 -26.19 0.37 14.18
N PRO A 142 -26.44 -0.95 14.07
CA PRO A 142 -25.44 -1.89 13.55
C PRO A 142 -24.94 -1.46 12.16
N GLY A 143 -23.63 -1.54 11.95
CA GLY A 143 -22.95 -1.14 10.70
C GLY A 143 -22.38 0.27 10.69
N VAL A 144 -22.55 1.07 11.75
CA VAL A 144 -21.99 2.43 11.85
C VAL A 144 -20.50 2.36 12.18
N ILE A 145 -19.69 3.10 11.40
CA ILE A 145 -18.27 3.30 11.63
C ILE A 145 -18.09 4.23 12.82
N THR A 146 -17.42 3.74 13.85
CA THR A 146 -17.25 4.47 15.11
C THR A 146 -15.80 4.66 15.48
N HIS A 147 -14.87 3.87 14.94
CA HIS A 147 -13.46 3.95 15.32
C HIS A 147 -12.53 3.82 14.13
N VAL A 148 -11.32 4.35 14.25
CA VAL A 148 -10.34 4.41 13.16
C VAL A 148 -8.91 4.26 13.69
N GLY A 149 -8.04 3.65 12.88
CA GLY A 149 -6.60 3.53 13.10
C GLY A 149 -5.83 3.54 11.78
N ILE A 150 -4.50 3.55 11.88
CA ILE A 150 -3.58 3.48 10.73
C ILE A 150 -2.95 2.11 10.74
N TYR A 151 -3.06 1.36 9.64
CA TYR A 151 -2.35 0.10 9.51
C TYR A 151 -0.85 0.35 9.36
N VAL A 152 -0.01 -0.33 10.15
CA VAL A 152 1.44 -0.10 10.18
C VAL A 152 2.26 -1.32 9.75
N GLY A 153 1.60 -2.33 9.18
CA GLY A 153 2.22 -3.59 8.77
C GLY A 153 2.03 -4.70 9.78
N ASP A 154 2.43 -5.92 9.40
CA ASP A 154 2.47 -7.11 10.26
C ASP A 154 1.16 -7.44 10.97
N GLY A 155 0.01 -7.09 10.40
CA GLY A 155 -1.29 -7.32 11.03
C GLY A 155 -1.62 -6.36 12.17
N HIS A 156 -0.94 -5.21 12.27
CA HIS A 156 -1.14 -4.25 13.36
C HIS A 156 -1.63 -2.88 12.87
N ILE A 157 -2.40 -2.22 13.73
CA ILE A 157 -2.76 -0.81 13.61
C ILE A 157 -2.15 0.00 14.76
N VAL A 158 -1.90 1.27 14.49
CA VAL A 158 -1.74 2.27 15.53
C VAL A 158 -3.01 3.10 15.63
N HIS A 159 -3.52 3.26 16.83
CA HIS A 159 -4.71 4.07 17.08
C HIS A 159 -4.68 4.71 18.47
N ARG A 160 -5.55 5.69 18.67
CA ARG A 160 -5.88 6.24 19.97
C ARG A 160 -7.14 5.52 20.48
N PRO A 161 -7.07 4.67 21.52
CA PRO A 161 -8.24 3.94 22.03
C PRO A 161 -9.41 4.86 22.41
N THR A 162 -10.65 4.36 22.36
CA THR A 162 -11.84 5.17 22.66
C THR A 162 -11.81 5.78 24.05
N ARG A 163 -11.47 4.96 25.06
CA ARG A 163 -11.22 5.44 26.43
C ARG A 163 -9.95 6.27 26.45
N SER A 164 -9.86 7.23 27.36
CA SER A 164 -8.64 8.01 27.59
C SER A 164 -7.46 7.13 27.99
N ARG A 165 -6.72 6.63 27.01
CA ARG A 165 -5.52 5.81 27.15
C ARG A 165 -4.45 6.28 26.17
N PRO A 166 -3.17 5.99 26.44
CA PRO A 166 -2.10 6.21 25.49
C PRO A 166 -2.39 5.56 24.14
N VAL A 167 -1.78 6.11 23.09
CA VAL A 167 -1.78 5.54 21.75
C VAL A 167 -1.20 4.12 21.80
N SER A 168 -1.87 3.19 21.13
CA SER A 168 -1.58 1.76 21.23
C SER A 168 -1.26 1.15 19.86
N LEU A 169 -0.46 0.09 19.88
CA LEU A 169 -0.21 -0.80 18.77
C LEU A 169 -1.01 -2.09 19.03
N ASP A 170 -2.04 -2.33 18.24
CA ASP A 170 -2.95 -3.46 18.43
C ASP A 170 -3.17 -4.22 17.13
N SER A 171 -3.73 -5.43 17.22
CA SER A 171 -4.11 -6.20 16.04
C SER A 171 -5.08 -5.42 15.16
N ILE A 172 -4.90 -5.48 13.84
CA ILE A 172 -5.89 -4.95 12.88
C ILE A 172 -7.26 -5.62 13.05
N ASP A 173 -7.31 -6.84 13.59
CA ASP A 173 -8.54 -7.60 13.82
C ASP A 173 -9.11 -7.38 15.24
N LEU A 174 -8.64 -6.36 15.98
CA LEU A 174 -9.14 -5.98 17.32
C LEU A 174 -10.67 -5.77 17.35
N PHE A 175 -11.23 -5.22 16.28
CA PHE A 175 -12.66 -5.01 16.10
C PHE A 175 -13.10 -5.43 14.70
N HIS A 176 -14.42 -5.48 14.49
CA HIS A 176 -14.96 -5.76 13.15
C HIS A 176 -14.68 -4.61 12.18
N ILE A 177 -13.90 -4.90 11.14
CA ILE A 177 -13.51 -3.93 10.10
C ILE A 177 -14.74 -3.56 9.29
N GLY A 178 -15.06 -2.27 9.25
CA GLY A 178 -16.07 -1.71 8.36
C GLY A 178 -15.51 -1.39 6.99
N GLU A 179 -14.39 -0.68 6.96
CA GLU A 179 -13.79 -0.23 5.72
C GLU A 179 -12.28 0.02 5.85
N ILE A 180 -11.55 -0.16 4.75
CA ILE A 180 -10.15 0.22 4.61
C ILE A 180 -10.03 1.18 3.44
N ARG A 181 -9.33 2.30 3.64
CA ARG A 181 -9.10 3.31 2.62
C ARG A 181 -7.61 3.55 2.44
N ARG A 182 -7.16 3.54 1.19
CA ARG A 182 -5.84 4.04 0.79
C ARG A 182 -5.96 5.52 0.46
N PRO A 183 -5.38 6.42 1.27
CA PRO A 183 -5.41 7.85 1.03
C PRO A 183 -5.06 8.24 -0.41
N SER A 184 -5.87 9.12 -1.02
CA SER A 184 -5.64 9.62 -2.37
C SER A 184 -4.31 10.37 -2.52
N ALA A 185 -3.78 10.93 -1.42
CA ALA A 185 -2.48 11.58 -1.34
C ALA A 185 -1.30 10.65 -1.68
N TYR A 186 -1.48 9.32 -1.55
CA TYR A 186 -0.43 8.35 -1.88
C TYR A 186 -0.31 8.06 -3.36
N LYS A 187 -1.28 8.51 -4.18
CA LYS A 187 -1.13 8.46 -5.63
C LYS A 187 0.10 9.28 -5.98
N MET A 188 1.04 8.68 -6.71
CA MET A 188 2.23 9.40 -7.16
C MET A 188 1.84 10.72 -7.80
N ARG A 189 2.22 11.84 -7.17
CA ARG A 189 2.34 13.10 -7.89
C ARG A 189 3.40 12.87 -8.95
N ILE A 190 3.01 12.94 -10.22
CA ILE A 190 3.97 13.24 -11.28
C ILE A 190 4.50 14.63 -10.94
N VAL A 191 5.67 14.68 -10.28
CA VAL A 191 6.42 15.93 -10.17
C VAL A 191 6.98 16.14 -11.56
N HIS A 192 6.44 17.12 -12.28
CA HIS A 192 6.94 17.49 -13.60
C HIS A 192 8.42 17.86 -13.46
N SER A 193 9.34 16.99 -13.89
CA SER A 193 10.64 17.44 -14.34
C SER A 193 10.41 18.11 -15.71
N THR A 194 10.96 19.29 -15.92
CA THR A 194 10.63 20.17 -17.05
C THR A 194 11.24 19.71 -18.38
N GLY A 195 10.94 18.48 -18.82
CA GLY A 195 11.38 17.99 -20.11
C GLY A 195 10.33 17.17 -20.85
N SER A 196 10.07 17.52 -22.11
CA SER A 196 9.12 16.86 -23.00
C SER A 196 9.86 16.11 -24.11
N ALA A 197 9.41 14.90 -24.45
CA ALA A 197 9.89 14.18 -25.63
C ALA A 197 8.72 13.97 -26.60
N LYS A 198 8.87 14.40 -27.84
CA LYS A 198 7.85 14.25 -28.90
C LYS A 198 8.43 13.44 -30.04
N CYS A 199 7.75 12.37 -30.45
CA CYS A 199 8.15 11.55 -31.59
C CYS A 199 7.02 11.55 -32.62
N PHE A 200 7.36 11.67 -33.91
CA PHE A 200 6.44 11.57 -35.02
C PHE A 200 6.98 10.58 -36.04
N VAL A 201 6.08 9.84 -36.68
CA VAL A 201 6.39 8.94 -37.79
C VAL A 201 5.42 9.27 -38.92
N HIS A 202 5.93 9.64 -40.10
CA HIS A 202 5.15 9.94 -41.30
C HIS A 202 5.89 9.42 -42.54
N ASP A 203 5.23 8.64 -43.41
CA ASP A 203 5.75 8.19 -44.72
C ASP A 203 7.26 7.86 -44.77
N ARG A 204 7.71 7.02 -43.83
CA ARG A 204 9.11 6.54 -43.63
C ARG A 204 10.08 7.54 -43.00
N GLU A 205 9.64 8.72 -42.59
CA GLU A 205 10.42 9.65 -41.79
C GLU A 205 9.99 9.60 -40.33
N ALA A 206 10.96 9.36 -39.45
CA ALA A 206 10.80 9.54 -38.01
C ALA A 206 11.47 10.86 -37.59
N ALA A 207 10.81 11.63 -36.72
CA ALA A 207 11.35 12.84 -36.11
C ALA A 207 11.14 12.78 -34.58
N ALA A 208 12.21 12.95 -33.81
CA ALA A 208 12.17 13.00 -32.36
C ALA A 208 12.58 14.40 -31.92
N PHE A 209 11.96 14.90 -30.87
CA PHE A 209 12.26 16.18 -30.27
C PHE A 209 12.42 15.99 -28.77
N ILE A 210 13.51 16.50 -28.21
CA ILE A 210 13.74 16.51 -26.77
C ILE A 210 13.76 17.98 -26.36
N ASN A 211 12.85 18.39 -25.48
CA ASN A 211 12.68 19.76 -25.01
C ASN A 211 12.54 20.78 -26.16
N GLY A 212 11.88 20.36 -27.25
CA GLY A 212 11.67 21.18 -28.45
C GLY A 212 12.80 21.17 -29.47
N ALA A 213 13.97 20.59 -29.17
CA ALA A 213 15.08 20.46 -30.12
C ALA A 213 14.99 19.14 -30.90
N LYS A 214 15.12 19.20 -32.23
CA LYS A 214 15.13 18.01 -33.10
C LYS A 214 16.33 17.13 -32.74
N ALA A 215 16.06 15.87 -32.41
CA ALA A 215 17.05 14.84 -32.17
C ALA A 215 17.25 14.01 -33.45
N SER A 216 18.51 13.64 -33.75
CA SER A 216 18.82 12.64 -34.78
C SER A 216 18.27 11.28 -34.34
N ILE A 217 17.84 10.44 -35.28
CA ILE A 217 17.19 9.16 -34.97
C ILE A 217 17.90 8.03 -35.70
N ALA A 218 18.61 7.21 -34.94
CA ALA A 218 19.05 5.89 -35.35
C ALA A 218 18.19 4.81 -34.67
N ASP A 219 17.80 5.02 -33.41
CA ASP A 219 16.98 4.09 -32.63
C ASP A 219 16.06 4.85 -31.64
N ILE A 220 14.78 4.45 -31.56
CA ILE A 220 13.85 4.89 -30.52
C ILE A 220 13.25 3.67 -29.84
N HIS A 221 13.43 3.56 -28.53
CA HIS A 221 12.81 2.53 -27.71
C HIS A 221 11.88 3.17 -26.69
N ILE A 222 10.61 2.81 -26.72
CA ILE A 222 9.64 3.23 -25.72
C ILE A 222 9.23 1.99 -24.95
N GLN A 223 9.40 2.02 -23.63
CA GLN A 223 9.01 0.94 -22.74
C GLN A 223 8.08 1.46 -21.66
N VAL A 224 7.03 0.70 -21.37
CA VAL A 224 6.20 0.92 -20.20
C VAL A 224 6.55 -0.15 -19.17
N ARG A 225 7.25 0.23 -18.10
CA ARG A 225 7.61 -0.68 -17.00
C ARG A 225 7.05 -0.13 -15.70
N ASN A 226 6.28 -0.96 -14.97
CA ASN A 226 5.72 -0.60 -13.66
C ASN A 226 4.94 0.74 -13.64
N GLY A 227 4.25 1.08 -14.75
CA GLY A 227 3.52 2.35 -14.90
C GLY A 227 4.39 3.56 -15.24
N HIS A 228 5.69 3.38 -15.45
CA HIS A 228 6.62 4.41 -15.92
C HIS A 228 6.85 4.27 -17.42
N VAL A 229 6.80 5.39 -18.15
CA VAL A 229 7.18 5.44 -19.56
C VAL A 229 8.66 5.81 -19.61
N GLU A 230 9.50 4.87 -20.03
CA GLU A 230 10.91 5.11 -20.33
C GLU A 230 11.06 5.23 -21.84
N ALA A 231 11.71 6.30 -22.30
CA ALA A 231 12.10 6.43 -23.69
C ALA A 231 13.62 6.35 -23.79
N THR A 232 14.13 5.78 -24.87
CA THR A 232 15.55 5.81 -25.21
C THR A 232 15.65 6.32 -26.63
N VAL A 233 16.44 7.38 -26.84
CA VAL A 233 16.72 7.91 -28.18
C VAL A 233 18.22 7.76 -28.41
N ASN A 234 18.62 7.00 -29.42
CA ASN A 234 20.02 6.64 -29.73
C ASN A 234 20.78 6.08 -28.52
N GLY A 235 20.19 5.13 -27.80
CA GLY A 235 20.80 4.51 -26.62
C GLY A 235 20.86 5.41 -25.37
N ARG A 236 20.43 6.68 -25.45
CA ARG A 236 20.33 7.59 -24.30
C ARG A 236 18.94 7.57 -23.71
N ARG A 237 18.85 7.25 -22.42
CA ARG A 237 17.61 7.29 -21.65
C ARG A 237 17.07 8.72 -21.59
N VAL A 238 15.78 8.84 -21.83
CA VAL A 238 14.96 10.03 -21.72
C VAL A 238 13.76 9.63 -20.86
N ASP A 239 13.50 10.37 -19.78
CA ASP A 239 12.37 10.13 -18.89
C ASP A 239 11.30 11.21 -19.12
N PRO A 240 10.47 11.11 -20.18
CA PRO A 240 9.57 12.18 -20.56
C PRO A 240 8.31 12.21 -19.69
N VAL A 241 7.84 13.43 -19.38
CA VAL A 241 6.59 13.63 -18.62
C VAL A 241 5.33 13.37 -19.44
N SER A 242 5.44 13.38 -20.77
CA SER A 242 4.39 12.97 -21.69
C SER A 242 5.03 12.39 -22.94
N LEU A 243 4.41 11.33 -23.46
CA LEU A 243 4.74 10.76 -24.75
C LEU A 243 3.50 10.90 -25.62
N SER A 244 3.61 11.66 -26.71
CA SER A 244 2.56 11.75 -27.72
C SER A 244 2.97 10.91 -28.92
N LEU A 245 2.23 9.82 -29.17
CA LEU A 245 2.31 9.05 -30.39
C LEU A 245 1.11 9.44 -31.26
N GLN A 246 1.37 10.12 -32.36
CA GLN A 246 0.32 10.49 -33.31
C GLN A 246 0.48 9.62 -34.56
N LEU A 247 -0.42 8.65 -34.70
CA LEU A 247 -0.50 7.78 -35.86
C LEU A 247 -1.49 8.42 -36.84
N PHE A 248 -1.04 8.72 -38.04
CA PHE A 248 -1.90 9.10 -39.15
C PHE A 248 -1.98 7.89 -40.09
N TYR A 249 -3.19 7.54 -40.50
CA TYR A 249 -3.47 6.47 -41.46
C TYR A 249 -3.64 7.08 -42.85
#